data_AF-A0A9Q9CQ07-F1
#
_entry.id   AF-A0A9Q9CQ07-F1
#
_cell.length_a   1.000
_cell.length_b   1.000
_cell.length_c   1.000
_cell.angle_alpha   90.00
_cell.angle_beta   90.00
_cell.angle_gamma   90.00
#
_symmetry.space_group_name_H-M   'P 1'
#
loop_
_entity.id
_entity.type
_entity.pdbx_description
1 polymer ?
#
loop_
_entity_poly.entity_id
_entity_poly.type
_entity_poly.pdbx_seq_one_letter_code
_entity_poly.pdbx_strand_id
1 'polypeptide(L)'
;MKNNKGLTISIIILACTIVIGSSIMATKVSTAINMTSIDSKEKSPVLGINEAADYLHLSEEQVIRMINIEKTDLEEDGIFSGMMLPYFTVDGQYYFCKAELDNWLKEVANEHTEYNTAEGWRKQKITF
;
A
#
# COMPACT_ATOMS: atom_id res chain seq x y z
N MET A 1 0.56 58.09 22.21
CA MET A 1 0.33 57.06 21.17
C MET A 1 0.68 55.72 21.79
N LYS A 2 -0.30 54.86 22.10
CA LYS A 2 -0.06 53.59 22.82
C LYS A 2 0.37 52.52 21.81
N ASN A 3 1.57 51.96 22.00
CA ASN A 3 2.18 51.00 21.10
C ASN A 3 1.54 49.61 21.23
N ASN A 4 0.85 49.18 20.19
CA ASN A 4 0.06 47.95 20.05
C ASN A 4 0.95 46.73 19.71
N LYS A 5 2.08 46.58 20.40
CA LYS A 5 3.06 45.49 20.18
C LYS A 5 2.49 44.08 20.47
N GLY A 6 1.44 43.99 21.29
CA GLY A 6 0.77 42.72 21.58
C GLY A 6 -0.09 42.18 20.44
N LEU A 7 -0.61 43.06 19.57
CA LEU A 7 -1.44 42.66 18.43
C LEU A 7 -0.60 42.08 17.28
N THR A 8 0.64 42.53 17.13
CA THR A 8 1.55 41.99 16.10
C THR A 8 2.07 40.60 16.46
N ILE A 9 2.27 40.31 17.76
CA ILE A 9 2.77 39.01 18.22
C ILE A 9 1.71 37.91 18.05
N SER A 10 0.44 38.24 18.26
CA SER A 10 -0.69 37.29 18.14
C SER A 10 -0.96 36.88 16.68
N ILE A 11 -0.79 37.79 15.72
CA ILE A 11 -0.92 37.49 14.28
C ILE A 11 0.18 36.53 13.80
N ILE A 12 1.41 36.67 14.31
CA ILE A 12 2.54 35.80 13.93
C ILE A 12 2.33 34.37 14.47
N ILE A 13 1.84 34.23 15.70
CA ILE A 13 1.58 32.91 16.30
C ILE A 13 0.44 32.17 15.56
N LEU A 14 -0.61 32.89 15.14
CA LEU A 14 -1.74 32.29 14.40
C LEU A 14 -1.33 31.80 12.99
N ALA A 15 -0.36 32.46 12.34
CA ALA A 15 0.13 32.02 11.03
C ALA A 15 1.02 30.77 11.12
N CYS A 16 1.82 30.64 12.19
CA CYS A 16 2.73 29.50 12.35
C CYS A 16 2.03 28.15 12.61
N THR A 17 0.81 28.13 13.15
CA THR A 17 0.09 26.87 13.42
C THR A 17 -0.54 26.26 12.17
N ILE A 18 -0.77 27.04 11.12
CA ILE A 18 -1.37 26.54 9.86
C ILE A 18 -0.36 25.71 9.06
N VAL A 19 0.93 26.03 9.14
CA VAL A 19 1.99 25.31 8.38
C VAL A 19 2.33 23.96 9.01
N ILE A 20 2.13 23.78 10.32
CA ILE A 20 2.43 22.53 11.03
C ILE A 20 1.24 21.54 10.94
N GLY A 21 0.04 21.99 10.55
CA GLY A 21 -1.14 21.16 10.37
C GLY A 21 -1.21 20.37 9.05
N SER A 22 -0.27 20.56 8.12
CA SER A 22 -0.36 19.99 6.76
C SER A 22 0.52 18.75 6.51
N SER A 23 1.09 18.13 7.54
CA SER A 23 1.86 16.88 7.37
C SER A 23 1.14 15.62 7.86
N ILE A 24 -0.17 15.67 8.12
CA ILE A 24 -0.99 14.48 8.36
C ILE A 24 -2.20 14.51 7.44
N MET A 25 -1.96 14.44 6.12
CA MET A 25 -2.89 13.82 5.17
C MET A 25 -2.20 13.68 3.82
N ALA A 26 -1.12 12.91 3.75
CA ALA A 26 -0.69 12.34 2.47
C ALA A 26 -1.73 11.29 2.06
N THR A 27 -2.80 11.80 1.44
CA THR A 27 -3.65 11.09 0.47
C THR A 27 -4.11 9.69 0.88
N LYS A 28 -5.01 9.62 1.86
CA LYS A 28 -6.23 8.82 1.65
C LYS A 28 -7.15 9.67 0.77
N VAL A 29 -6.71 9.97 -0.45
CA VAL A 29 -7.67 10.33 -1.49
C VAL A 29 -8.36 9.01 -1.76
N SER A 30 -9.44 8.78 -1.02
CA SER A 30 -10.51 7.93 -1.49
C SER A 30 -11.00 8.62 -2.76
N THR A 31 -10.31 8.35 -3.87
CA THR A 31 -10.92 8.42 -5.17
C THR A 31 -12.05 7.41 -5.03
N ALA A 32 -13.25 7.91 -4.74
CA ALA A 32 -14.47 7.26 -5.13
C ALA A 32 -14.43 7.23 -6.66
N ILE A 33 -13.60 6.35 -7.19
CA ILE A 33 -13.71 5.90 -8.57
C ILE A 33 -15.09 5.24 -8.55
N ASN A 34 -16.00 5.78 -9.36
CA ASN A 34 -17.23 5.11 -9.69
C ASN A 34 -16.85 3.78 -10.33
N MET A 35 -16.59 2.79 -9.48
CA MET A 35 -16.47 1.40 -9.85
C MET A 35 -17.85 1.05 -10.32
N THR A 36 -18.03 1.09 -11.63
CA THR A 36 -19.15 0.46 -12.31
C THR A 36 -19.00 -0.99 -11.91
N SER A 37 -19.71 -1.38 -10.85
CA SER A 37 -19.81 -2.74 -10.40
C SER A 37 -20.36 -3.50 -11.59
N ILE A 38 -19.48 -4.17 -12.33
CA ILE A 38 -19.89 -5.26 -13.20
C ILE A 38 -20.42 -6.30 -12.23
N ASP A 39 -21.73 -6.26 -11.99
CA ASP A 39 -22.49 -7.28 -11.30
C ASP A 39 -22.50 -8.53 -12.19
N SER A 40 -21.34 -9.14 -12.32
CA SER A 40 -21.21 -10.51 -12.79
C SER A 40 -21.14 -11.36 -11.54
N LYS A 41 -22.29 -11.89 -11.16
CA LYS A 41 -22.50 -12.96 -10.16
C LYS A 41 -21.83 -14.30 -10.56
N GLU A 42 -20.78 -14.25 -11.38
CA GLU A 42 -19.82 -15.31 -11.61
C GLU A 42 -18.52 -14.89 -10.93
N LYS A 43 -17.88 -15.80 -10.19
CA LYS A 43 -16.55 -15.57 -9.61
C LYS A 43 -15.58 -15.30 -10.76
N SER A 44 -15.37 -14.03 -11.07
CA SER A 44 -14.34 -13.60 -12.00
C SER A 44 -13.01 -14.24 -11.60
N PRO A 45 -12.24 -14.80 -12.55
CA PRO A 45 -10.91 -15.32 -12.26
C PRO A 45 -9.93 -14.20 -11.89
N VAL A 46 -10.32 -12.94 -12.12
CA VAL A 46 -9.55 -11.74 -11.82
C VAL A 46 -10.17 -11.02 -10.64
N LEU A 47 -9.34 -10.69 -9.65
CA LEU A 47 -9.68 -9.98 -8.42
C LEU A 47 -9.13 -8.56 -8.48
N GLY A 48 -9.91 -7.58 -8.03
CA GLY A 48 -9.41 -6.25 -7.68
C GLY A 48 -8.58 -6.25 -6.39
N ILE A 49 -7.96 -5.13 -6.03
CA ILE A 49 -7.15 -5.02 -4.80
C ILE A 49 -7.95 -5.32 -3.53
N ASN A 50 -9.19 -4.85 -3.43
CA ASN A 50 -10.07 -5.10 -2.29
C ASN A 50 -10.42 -6.60 -2.20
N GLU A 51 -10.76 -7.23 -3.33
CA GLU A 51 -11.11 -8.65 -3.38
C GLU A 51 -9.90 -9.55 -3.11
N ALA A 52 -8.71 -9.15 -3.57
CA ALA A 52 -7.47 -9.86 -3.27
C ALA A 52 -7.08 -9.72 -1.79
N ALA A 53 -7.24 -8.53 -1.20
CA ALA A 53 -7.02 -8.30 0.22
C ALA A 53 -7.97 -9.16 1.08
N ASP A 54 -9.27 -9.17 0.73
CA ASP A 54 -10.26 -10.03 1.36
C ASP A 54 -9.91 -11.52 1.19
N TYR A 55 -9.47 -11.93 0.00
CA TYR A 55 -9.07 -13.31 -0.29
C TYR A 55 -7.87 -13.77 0.55
N LEU A 56 -6.90 -12.88 0.73
CA LEU A 56 -5.68 -13.13 1.52
C LEU A 56 -5.89 -12.92 3.02
N HIS A 57 -7.06 -12.42 3.44
CA HIS A 57 -7.33 -11.98 4.81
C HIS A 57 -6.31 -10.94 5.33
N LEU A 58 -5.93 -9.99 4.46
CA LEU A 58 -5.00 -8.89 4.75
C LEU A 58 -5.68 -7.55 4.49
N SER A 59 -5.10 -6.46 4.99
CA SER A 59 -5.54 -5.12 4.56
C SER A 59 -5.02 -4.80 3.16
N GLU A 60 -5.74 -3.98 2.38
CA GLU A 60 -5.28 -3.52 1.07
C GLU A 60 -3.87 -2.90 1.15
N GLU A 61 -3.61 -2.13 2.22
CA GLU A 61 -2.30 -1.54 2.43
C GLU A 61 -1.21 -2.58 2.70
N GLN A 62 -1.52 -3.70 3.36
CA GLN A 62 -0.55 -4.79 3.53
C GLN A 62 -0.20 -5.41 2.18
N VAL A 63 -1.19 -5.69 1.33
CA VAL A 63 -0.98 -6.22 -0.02
C VAL A 63 -0.12 -5.27 -0.85
N ILE A 64 -0.43 -3.97 -0.84
CA ILE A 64 0.36 -2.95 -1.54
C ILE A 64 1.79 -2.86 -0.98
N ARG A 65 1.97 -2.93 0.35
CA ARG A 65 3.30 -2.93 0.97
C ARG A 65 4.12 -4.13 0.53
N MET A 66 3.53 -5.31 0.44
CA MET A 66 4.21 -6.51 -0.04
C MET A 66 4.70 -6.34 -1.47
N ILE A 67 3.86 -5.82 -2.37
CA ILE A 67 4.27 -5.50 -3.76
C ILE A 67 5.49 -4.57 -3.79
N ASN A 68 5.47 -3.52 -2.98
CA ASN A 68 6.54 -2.53 -2.97
C ASN A 68 7.85 -3.07 -2.39
N ILE A 69 7.78 -3.93 -1.36
CA ILE A 69 8.96 -4.63 -0.81
C ILE A 69 9.61 -5.45 -1.91
N GLU A 70 8.84 -6.29 -2.61
CA GLU A 70 9.38 -7.17 -3.65
C GLU A 70 9.94 -6.41 -4.86
N LYS A 71 9.29 -5.31 -5.27
CA LYS A 71 9.81 -4.42 -6.30
C LYS A 71 11.16 -3.83 -5.89
N THR A 72 11.26 -3.35 -4.65
CA THR A 72 12.50 -2.73 -4.18
C THR A 72 13.60 -3.77 -4.06
N ASP A 73 13.31 -4.97 -3.56
CA ASP A 73 14.27 -6.07 -3.52
C ASP A 73 14.78 -6.40 -4.94
N LEU A 74 13.90 -6.44 -5.94
CA LEU A 74 14.28 -6.67 -7.34
C LEU A 74 15.11 -5.51 -7.92
N GLU A 75 14.77 -4.26 -7.61
CA GLU A 75 15.48 -3.07 -8.09
C GLU A 75 16.85 -2.90 -7.43
N GLU A 76 16.98 -3.18 -6.13
CA GLU A 76 18.23 -3.06 -5.36
C GLU A 76 19.19 -4.22 -5.64
N ASP A 77 18.70 -5.45 -5.57
CA ASP A 77 19.54 -6.65 -5.64
C ASP A 77 19.63 -7.21 -7.07
N GLY A 78 18.83 -6.69 -8.01
CA GLY A 78 18.77 -7.10 -9.42
C GLY A 78 18.25 -8.52 -9.66
N ILE A 79 17.94 -9.25 -8.60
CA ILE A 79 17.50 -10.64 -8.60
C ILE A 79 16.43 -10.78 -7.52
N PHE A 80 15.27 -11.31 -7.92
CA PHE A 80 14.26 -11.77 -6.98
C PHE A 80 14.32 -13.30 -6.88
N SER A 81 14.37 -13.83 -5.66
CA SER A 81 14.32 -15.26 -5.40
C SER A 81 12.88 -15.70 -5.15
N GLY A 82 12.41 -16.69 -5.89
CA GLY A 82 11.05 -17.23 -5.80
C GLY A 82 10.04 -16.46 -6.68
N MET A 83 8.76 -16.68 -6.42
CA MET A 83 7.64 -16.04 -7.11
C MET A 83 7.22 -14.75 -6.39
N MET A 84 7.28 -13.63 -7.11
CA MET A 84 6.72 -12.36 -6.64
C MET A 84 5.19 -12.46 -6.57
N LEU A 85 4.56 -11.67 -5.72
CA LEU A 85 3.11 -11.53 -5.66
C LEU A 85 2.58 -11.20 -7.06
N PRO A 86 1.76 -12.09 -7.66
CA PRO A 86 1.36 -11.94 -9.05
C PRO A 86 0.26 -10.90 -9.18
N TYR A 87 0.58 -9.78 -9.82
CA TYR A 87 -0.39 -8.75 -10.17
C TYR A 87 -0.13 -8.22 -11.57
N PHE A 88 -1.14 -7.59 -12.15
CA PHE A 88 -1.01 -6.73 -13.31
C PHE A 88 -1.74 -5.41 -13.06
N THR A 89 -1.46 -4.39 -13.86
CA THR A 89 -2.08 -3.07 -13.72
C THR A 89 -2.86 -2.67 -14.96
N VAL A 90 -4.03 -2.07 -14.74
CA VAL A 90 -4.82 -1.40 -15.79
C VAL A 90 -5.18 -0.02 -15.24
N ASP A 91 -4.81 1.04 -15.95
CA ASP A 91 -5.04 2.44 -15.53
C ASP A 91 -4.57 2.74 -14.10
N GLY A 92 -3.44 2.16 -13.69
CA GLY A 92 -2.85 2.33 -12.35
C GLY A 92 -3.54 1.55 -11.23
N GLN A 93 -4.58 0.76 -11.52
CA GLN A 93 -5.25 -0.11 -10.56
C GLN A 93 -4.66 -1.52 -10.60
N TYR A 94 -4.57 -2.16 -9.43
CA TYR A 94 -4.02 -3.51 -9.28
C TYR A 94 -5.09 -4.58 -9.48
N TYR A 95 -4.74 -5.60 -10.26
CA TYR A 95 -5.56 -6.78 -10.51
C TYR A 95 -4.75 -8.05 -10.33
N PHE A 96 -5.42 -9.10 -9.88
CA PHE A 96 -4.80 -10.36 -9.48
C PHE A 96 -5.53 -11.52 -10.14
N CYS A 97 -4.80 -12.42 -10.81
CA CYS A 97 -5.37 -13.68 -11.26
C CYS A 97 -5.44 -14.64 -10.07
N LYS A 98 -6.65 -15.12 -9.73
CA LYS A 98 -6.85 -16.01 -8.58
C LYS A 98 -5.99 -17.27 -8.65
N ALA A 99 -5.86 -17.87 -9.84
CA ALA A 99 -5.08 -19.10 -10.02
C ALA A 99 -3.58 -18.89 -9.74
N GLU A 100 -3.03 -17.74 -10.16
CA GLU A 100 -1.63 -17.40 -9.87
C GLU A 100 -1.45 -17.03 -8.40
N LEU A 101 -2.43 -16.34 -7.80
CA LEU A 101 -2.41 -16.03 -6.38
C LEU A 101 -2.42 -17.31 -5.52
N ASP A 102 -3.15 -18.34 -5.95
CA ASP A 102 -3.16 -19.67 -5.33
C ASP A 102 -1.81 -20.40 -5.45
N ASN A 103 -1.09 -20.21 -6.55
CA ASN A 103 0.25 -20.76 -6.73
C ASN A 103 1.27 -20.04 -5.86
N TRP A 104 1.24 -18.71 -5.88
CA TRP A 104 2.08 -17.86 -5.05
C TRP A 104 1.89 -18.19 -3.56
N LEU A 105 0.65 -18.37 -3.08
CA LEU A 105 0.36 -18.76 -1.69
C LEU A 105 1.05 -20.06 -1.27
N LYS A 106 1.09 -21.07 -2.17
CA LYS A 106 1.78 -22.34 -1.89
C LYS A 106 3.29 -22.15 -1.80
N GLU A 107 3.85 -21.32 -2.69
CA GLU A 107 5.28 -21.08 -2.73
C GLU A 107 5.75 -20.30 -1.50
N VAL A 108 5.11 -19.17 -1.18
CA VAL A 108 5.49 -18.37 0.00
C VAL A 108 5.33 -19.13 1.31
N ALA A 109 4.35 -20.03 1.39
CA ALA A 109 4.18 -20.91 2.54
C ALA A 109 5.32 -21.95 2.63
N ASN A 110 5.72 -22.55 1.51
CA ASN A 110 6.82 -23.52 1.48
C ASN A 110 8.18 -22.88 1.76
N GLU A 111 8.41 -21.67 1.25
CA GLU A 111 9.64 -20.92 1.44
C GLU A 111 9.71 -20.20 2.79
N HIS A 112 8.63 -20.24 3.58
CA HIS A 112 8.50 -19.51 4.83
C HIS A 112 8.80 -18.01 4.63
N THR A 113 8.27 -17.44 3.55
CA THR A 113 8.53 -16.05 3.20
C THR A 113 7.91 -15.11 4.24
N GLU A 114 8.75 -14.32 4.90
CA GLU A 114 8.30 -13.34 5.88
C GLU A 114 8.28 -11.92 5.29
N TYR A 115 7.20 -11.19 5.53
CA TYR A 115 7.06 -9.78 5.19
C TYR A 115 7.00 -8.97 6.46
N ASN A 116 8.01 -8.15 6.74
CA ASN A 116 7.91 -7.16 7.80
C ASN A 116 7.14 -5.93 7.25
N THR A 117 5.84 -5.89 7.55
CA THR A 117 4.97 -4.79 7.11
C THR A 117 4.76 -3.70 8.17
N ALA A 118 5.41 -3.83 9.34
CA ALA A 118 5.28 -2.95 10.50
C ALA A 118 6.50 -2.02 10.67
N GLU A 119 7.69 -2.45 10.27
CA GLU A 119 8.87 -1.61 10.21
C GLU A 119 9.36 -1.48 8.77
N GLY A 120 9.90 -0.32 8.44
CA GLY A 120 10.52 -0.10 7.14
C GLY A 120 11.63 -1.12 6.89
N TRP A 121 11.38 -1.98 5.90
CA TRP A 121 12.32 -2.70 5.05
C TRP A 121 12.75 -4.13 5.45
N ARG A 122 12.76 -4.95 4.38
CA ARG A 122 13.34 -6.29 4.13
C ARG A 122 12.50 -7.50 4.55
N LYS A 123 12.37 -8.45 3.61
CA LYS A 123 12.03 -9.84 3.91
C LYS A 123 13.16 -10.46 4.74
N GLN A 124 12.84 -11.17 5.81
CA GLN A 124 13.82 -11.98 6.54
C GLN A 124 13.74 -13.41 6.02
N LYS A 125 14.84 -13.91 5.44
CA LYS A 125 14.98 -15.32 5.08
C LYS A 125 15.56 -16.06 6.27
N ILE A 126 14.76 -16.85 6.97
CA ILE A 126 15.28 -17.74 8.02
C ILE A 126 16.07 -18.85 7.32
N THR A 127 17.38 -18.87 7.56
CA THR A 127 18.23 -19.99 7.17
C THR A 127 18.28 -20.93 8.38
N PHE A 128 17.71 -22.13 8.26
CA PHE A 128 17.81 -23.18 9.27
C PHE A 128 19.17 -23.88 9.22
#